data_AF-A0A1R0FC27-F1
#
_entry.id   AF-A0A1R0FC27-F1
#
_cell.length_a   1.000
_cell.length_b   1.000
_cell.length_c   1.000
_cell.angle_alpha   90.00
_cell.angle_beta   90.00
_cell.angle_gamma   90.00
#
_symmetry.space_group_name_H-M   'P 1'
#
loop_
_entity.id
_entity.type
_entity.pdbx_description
1 polymer ?
#
loop_
_entity_poly.entity_id
_entity_poly.type
_entity_poly.pdbx_seq_one_letter_code
_entity_poly.pdbx_strand_id
1 'polypeptide(L)'
;MTDHNKSTLYSYPMRGFGVITIFLLLGPAVQTIVGVYLLHHWVGGTNLLVEIFDVFGNEVRPRFLSGYSYYMPSVFLSGVFCSLPPSRGLGLSLSTSIWRTILVSLCVEIFYLIMSRPYMEHMTSENILRGLSYGFIQWIFVGWVCWILATGFRLDKPVND
;
A
#
# COMPACT_ATOMS: atom_id res chain seq x y z
N MET A 1 -8.87 -7.09 41.48
CA MET A 1 -7.59 -6.49 41.04
C MET A 1 -7.53 -6.66 39.52
N THR A 2 -7.82 -5.57 38.80
CA THR A 2 -7.67 -5.33 37.35
C THR A 2 -7.89 -6.49 36.36
N ASP A 3 -9.11 -6.59 35.84
CA ASP A 3 -9.47 -7.29 34.59
C ASP A 3 -8.78 -6.63 33.37
N HIS A 4 -7.50 -6.93 33.16
CA HIS A 4 -6.73 -6.42 32.00
C HIS A 4 -6.89 -7.24 30.71
N ASN A 5 -7.83 -8.19 30.67
CA ASN A 5 -8.06 -9.05 29.50
C ASN A 5 -9.31 -8.68 28.69
N LYS A 6 -9.77 -7.42 28.75
CA LYS A 6 -10.69 -6.89 27.74
C LYS A 6 -9.91 -6.69 26.45
N SER A 7 -9.75 -7.76 25.67
CA SER A 7 -9.19 -7.69 24.33
C SER A 7 -10.03 -6.68 23.55
N THR A 8 -9.43 -5.56 23.16
CA THR A 8 -10.08 -4.51 22.37
C THR A 8 -10.40 -5.07 20.99
N LEU A 9 -11.54 -5.74 20.88
CA LEU A 9 -12.19 -6.05 19.61
C LEU A 9 -12.91 -4.77 19.20
N TYR A 10 -12.59 -4.25 18.02
CA TYR A 10 -13.14 -2.99 17.53
C TYR A 10 -14.52 -3.23 16.91
N SER A 11 -15.53 -2.47 17.33
CA SER A 11 -16.85 -2.50 16.68
C SER A 11 -16.76 -2.00 15.24
N TYR A 12 -17.71 -2.41 14.40
CA TYR A 12 -17.94 -1.70 13.15
C TYR A 12 -18.43 -0.28 13.47
N PRO A 13 -17.90 0.82 12.89
CA PRO A 13 -16.98 0.97 11.74
C PRO A 13 -15.48 1.15 12.07
N MET A 14 -15.08 1.11 13.34
CA MET A 14 -13.71 1.40 13.78
C MET A 14 -12.65 0.47 13.18
N ARG A 15 -13.02 -0.79 12.88
CA ARG A 15 -12.14 -1.75 12.18
C ARG A 15 -11.73 -1.26 10.79
N GLY A 16 -12.68 -0.78 10.00
CA GLY A 16 -12.42 -0.25 8.66
C GLY A 16 -11.51 0.97 8.70
N PHE A 17 -11.77 1.89 9.63
CA PHE A 17 -10.88 3.03 9.88
C PHE A 17 -9.47 2.61 10.29
N GLY A 18 -9.34 1.58 11.13
CA GLY A 18 -8.04 1.02 11.52
C GLY A 18 -7.25 0.49 10.33
N VAL A 19 -7.89 -0.30 9.45
CA VAL A 19 -7.27 -0.82 8.23
C VAL A 19 -6.87 0.33 7.30
N ILE A 20 -7.77 1.30 7.04
CA ILE A 20 -7.47 2.46 6.19
C ILE A 20 -6.30 3.27 6.77
N THR A 21 -6.24 3.45 8.09
CA THR A 21 -5.16 4.18 8.77
C THR A 21 -3.82 3.49 8.59
N ILE A 22 -3.77 2.16 8.74
CA ILE A 22 -2.55 1.36 8.47
C ILE A 22 -2.09 1.59 7.03
N PHE A 23 -3.01 1.52 6.07
CA PHE A 23 -2.71 1.75 4.66
C PHE A 23 -2.22 3.18 4.38
N LEU A 24 -2.84 4.19 4.99
CA LEU A 24 -2.43 5.60 4.82
C LEU A 24 -1.04 5.87 5.39
N LEU A 25 -0.73 5.27 6.54
CA LEU A 25 0.55 5.46 7.21
C LEU A 25 1.66 4.67 6.54
N LEU A 26 1.42 3.44 6.09
CA LEU A 26 2.49 2.53 5.66
C LEU A 26 2.51 2.27 4.16
N GLY A 27 1.38 2.41 3.47
CA GLY A 27 1.29 2.12 2.04
C GLY A 27 2.30 2.91 1.22
N PRO A 28 2.34 4.25 1.30
CA PRO A 28 3.29 5.06 0.54
C PRO A 28 4.76 4.78 0.88
N ALA A 29 5.04 4.52 2.16
CA ALA A 29 6.37 4.17 2.64
C ALA A 29 6.87 2.85 2.03
N VAL A 30 6.07 1.79 2.16
CA VAL A 30 6.38 0.46 1.63
C VAL A 30 6.50 0.52 0.10
N GLN A 31 5.62 1.25 -0.56
CA GLN A 31 5.66 1.41 -2.01
C GLN A 31 6.95 2.09 -2.48
N THR A 32 7.38 3.15 -1.79
CA THR A 32 8.63 3.85 -2.10
C THR A 32 9.84 2.93 -1.90
N ILE A 33 9.88 2.18 -0.79
CA ILE A 33 10.95 1.20 -0.53
C ILE A 33 10.98 0.16 -1.65
N VAL A 34 9.86 -0.51 -1.91
CA VAL A 34 9.79 -1.58 -2.91
C VAL A 34 10.13 -1.04 -4.30
N GLY A 35 9.66 0.15 -4.66
CA GLY A 35 9.96 0.78 -5.94
C GLY A 35 11.45 1.05 -6.14
N VAL A 36 12.14 1.61 -5.13
CA VAL A 36 13.59 1.83 -5.20
C VAL A 36 14.34 0.51 -5.26
N TYR A 37 13.96 -0.48 -4.46
CA TYR A 37 14.65 -1.78 -4.40
C TYR A 37 14.45 -2.61 -5.68
N LEU A 38 13.30 -2.51 -6.34
CA LEU A 38 13.04 -3.18 -7.63
C LEU A 38 13.82 -2.58 -8.80
N LEU A 39 14.14 -1.30 -8.73
CA LEU A 39 14.91 -0.58 -9.75
C LEU A 39 16.42 -0.58 -9.47
N HIS A 40 16.84 -0.94 -8.25
CA HIS A 40 18.24 -1.01 -7.88
C HIS A 40 18.94 -2.19 -8.55
N HIS A 41 20.10 -1.93 -9.15
CA HIS A 41 20.96 -2.97 -9.73
C HIS A 41 21.82 -3.61 -8.63
N TRP A 42 21.37 -4.77 -8.15
CA TRP A 42 22.04 -5.51 -7.09
C TRP A 42 23.38 -6.09 -7.55
N VAL A 43 24.46 -5.75 -6.83
CA VAL A 43 25.77 -6.38 -7.02
C VAL A 43 25.82 -7.74 -6.28
N GLY A 44 25.21 -7.81 -5.09
CA GLY A 44 25.05 -9.05 -4.33
C GLY A 44 26.33 -9.59 -3.68
N GLY A 45 26.23 -10.75 -3.03
CA GLY A 45 27.34 -11.42 -2.32
C GLY A 45 27.36 -11.18 -0.81
N THR A 46 28.54 -11.23 -0.18
CA THR A 46 28.71 -11.07 1.28
C THR A 46 28.35 -9.67 1.81
N ASN A 47 28.27 -8.67 0.93
CA ASN A 47 27.99 -7.28 1.29
C ASN A 47 26.51 -6.88 1.11
N LEU A 48 25.62 -7.83 0.81
CA LEU A 48 24.21 -7.56 0.53
C LEU A 48 23.53 -6.71 1.62
N LEU A 49 23.82 -6.98 2.90
CA LEU A 49 23.24 -6.22 4.01
C LEU A 49 23.72 -4.75 4.01
N VAL A 50 24.99 -4.50 3.69
CA VAL A 50 25.54 -3.14 3.60
C VAL A 50 24.89 -2.41 2.43
N GLU A 51 24.77 -3.08 1.28
CA GLU A 51 24.13 -2.53 0.08
C GLU A 51 22.66 -2.15 0.35
N ILE A 52 21.90 -2.98 1.09
CA ILE A 52 20.53 -2.68 1.52
C ILE A 52 20.47 -1.38 2.34
N PHE A 53 21.35 -1.23 3.34
CA PHE A 53 21.35 -0.03 4.19
C PHE A 53 21.79 1.21 3.44
N ASP A 54 22.75 1.09 2.52
CA ASP A 54 23.21 2.20 1.68
C ASP A 54 22.10 2.67 0.73
N VAL A 55 21.39 1.75 0.07
CA VAL A 55 20.23 2.07 -0.76
C VAL A 55 19.13 2.73 0.07
N PHE A 56 18.88 2.23 1.29
CA PHE A 56 17.89 2.85 2.16
C PHE A 56 18.28 4.30 2.55
N GLY A 57 19.53 4.51 2.96
CA GLY A 57 20.02 5.80 3.43
C GLY A 57 20.09 6.84 2.32
N ASN A 58 20.56 6.45 1.14
CA ASN A 58 20.91 7.37 0.06
C ASN A 58 19.78 7.51 -0.99
N GLU A 59 18.96 6.49 -1.21
CA GLU A 59 17.93 6.51 -2.27
C GLU A 59 16.50 6.53 -1.72
N VAL A 60 16.19 5.72 -0.72
CA VAL A 60 14.83 5.64 -0.16
C VAL A 60 14.50 6.85 0.70
N ARG A 61 15.37 7.16 1.68
CA ARG A 61 15.10 8.21 2.68
C ARG A 61 14.77 9.57 2.06
N PRO A 62 15.48 10.06 1.02
CA PRO A 62 15.14 11.34 0.40
C PRO A 62 13.80 11.31 -0.36
N ARG A 63 13.44 10.16 -0.94
CA ARG A 63 12.21 9.99 -1.74
C ARG A 63 10.98 9.66 -0.89
N PHE A 64 11.17 9.40 0.41
CA PHE A 64 10.09 8.95 1.29
C PHE A 64 8.94 9.96 1.36
N LEU A 65 9.24 11.24 1.63
CA LEU A 65 8.24 12.30 1.72
C LEU A 65 7.52 12.56 0.40
N SER A 66 8.25 12.57 -0.73
CA SER A 66 7.64 12.73 -2.04
C SER A 66 6.80 11.52 -2.44
N GLY A 67 7.20 10.33 -2.00
CA GLY A 67 6.44 9.10 -2.14
C GLY A 67 5.07 9.17 -1.46
N TYR A 68 4.97 9.78 -0.27
CA TYR A 68 3.68 10.08 0.35
C TYR A 68 2.79 10.91 -0.58
N SER A 69 3.28 12.01 -1.13
CA SER A 69 2.46 12.85 -2.02
C SER A 69 1.96 12.10 -3.26
N TYR A 70 2.79 11.21 -3.84
CA TYR A 70 2.44 10.49 -5.06
C TYR A 70 1.50 9.30 -4.83
N TYR A 71 1.68 8.53 -3.74
CA TYR A 71 0.90 7.31 -3.48
C TYR A 71 -0.28 7.51 -2.53
N MET A 72 -0.35 8.63 -1.81
CA MET A 72 -1.47 8.92 -0.90
C MET A 72 -2.83 9.06 -1.61
N PRO A 73 -2.96 9.60 -2.84
CA PRO A 73 -4.24 9.68 -3.53
C PRO A 73 -4.91 8.32 -3.76
N SER A 74 -4.17 7.28 -4.14
CA SER A 74 -4.74 5.95 -4.36
C SER A 74 -5.21 5.29 -3.06
N VAL A 75 -4.42 5.42 -2.00
CA VAL A 75 -4.78 4.92 -0.67
C VAL A 75 -6.01 5.65 -0.12
N PHE A 76 -6.05 6.97 -0.26
CA PHE A 76 -7.18 7.78 0.18
C PHE A 76 -8.47 7.41 -0.58
N LEU A 77 -8.41 7.31 -1.91
CA LEU A 77 -9.54 6.89 -2.74
C LEU A 77 -10.03 5.49 -2.39
N SER A 78 -9.11 4.56 -2.09
CA SER A 78 -9.46 3.24 -1.59
C SER A 78 -10.20 3.32 -0.26
N GLY A 79 -9.74 4.19 0.65
CA GLY A 79 -10.41 4.42 1.94
C GLY A 79 -11.83 4.95 1.77
N VAL A 80 -12.00 5.95 0.89
CA VAL A 80 -13.32 6.50 0.53
C VAL A 80 -14.22 5.40 -0.07
N PHE A 81 -13.72 4.60 -1.00
CA PHE A 81 -14.51 3.54 -1.66
C PHE A 81 -14.94 2.44 -0.69
N CYS A 82 -14.09 2.08 0.28
CA CYS A 82 -14.44 1.17 1.37
C CYS A 82 -15.49 1.76 2.34
N SER A 83 -15.59 3.09 2.41
CA SER A 83 -16.57 3.79 3.27
C SER A 83 -17.95 4.02 2.65
N LEU A 84 -18.16 3.77 1.35
CA LEU A 84 -19.42 3.99 0.63
C LEU A 84 -20.31 2.74 0.59
N PRO A 85 -21.65 2.82 0.70
CA PRO A 85 -22.54 1.67 0.43
C PRO A 85 -22.48 1.28 -1.06
N PRO A 86 -22.57 -0.01 -1.45
CA PRO A 86 -22.80 -1.24 -0.67
C PRO A 86 -21.51 -1.87 -0.07
N SER A 87 -20.35 -1.21 -0.21
CA SER A 87 -19.05 -1.67 0.29
C SER A 87 -18.97 -1.84 1.80
N ARG A 88 -19.86 -1.16 2.54
CA ARG A 88 -19.94 -1.11 4.01
C ARG A 88 -20.22 -2.44 4.71
N GLY A 89 -20.56 -3.52 4.00
CA GLY A 89 -20.76 -4.85 4.61
C GLY A 89 -19.78 -5.90 4.09
N LEU A 90 -19.63 -5.99 2.76
CA LEU A 90 -18.78 -6.96 2.08
C LEU A 90 -17.31 -6.50 1.93
N GLY A 91 -17.04 -5.20 2.02
CA GLY A 91 -15.71 -4.60 1.82
C GLY A 91 -14.78 -4.60 3.04
N LEU A 92 -15.28 -5.04 4.20
CA LEU A 92 -14.58 -4.91 5.50
C LEU A 92 -13.88 -6.18 5.96
N SER A 93 -13.93 -7.24 5.17
CA SER A 93 -12.93 -8.28 5.32
C SER A 93 -11.57 -7.68 4.93
N LEU A 94 -10.53 -8.04 5.67
CA LEU A 94 -9.18 -7.53 5.46
C LEU A 94 -8.71 -7.81 4.03
N SER A 95 -9.02 -8.99 3.50
CA SER A 95 -8.71 -9.41 2.13
C SER A 95 -9.45 -8.57 1.08
N THR A 96 -10.73 -8.26 1.29
CA THR A 96 -11.49 -7.42 0.36
C THR A 96 -11.02 -5.97 0.37
N SER A 97 -10.64 -5.43 1.54
CA SER A 97 -10.04 -4.10 1.64
C SER A 97 -8.72 -4.02 0.86
N ILE A 98 -7.83 -5.02 1.02
CA ILE A 98 -6.58 -5.11 0.26
C ILE A 98 -6.84 -5.16 -1.24
N TRP A 99 -7.75 -6.03 -1.70
CA TRP A 99 -8.03 -6.17 -3.13
C TRP A 99 -8.60 -4.89 -3.74
N ARG A 100 -9.47 -4.18 -3.00
CA ARG A 100 -9.99 -2.88 -3.40
C ARG A 100 -8.89 -1.83 -3.48
N THR A 101 -7.95 -1.81 -2.53
CA THR A 101 -6.81 -0.90 -2.60
C THR A 101 -5.94 -1.17 -3.81
N ILE A 102 -5.63 -2.44 -4.11
CA ILE A 102 -4.86 -2.80 -5.31
C ILE A 102 -5.61 -2.33 -6.57
N LEU A 103 -6.90 -2.63 -6.69
CA LEU A 103 -7.71 -2.24 -7.85
C LEU A 103 -7.82 -0.72 -8.04
N VAL A 104 -8.16 0.01 -6.98
CA VAL A 104 -8.26 1.48 -7.02
C VAL A 104 -6.92 2.10 -7.38
N SER A 105 -5.83 1.55 -6.87
CA SER A 105 -4.51 2.06 -7.16
C SER A 105 -4.07 1.80 -8.59
N LEU A 106 -4.38 0.63 -9.16
CA LEU A 106 -4.20 0.38 -10.59
C LEU A 106 -5.00 1.37 -11.44
N CYS A 107 -6.24 1.68 -11.05
CA CYS A 107 -7.04 2.68 -11.77
C CYS A 107 -6.39 4.08 -11.70
N VAL A 108 -5.83 4.46 -10.56
CA VAL A 108 -5.12 5.74 -10.39
C VAL A 108 -3.83 5.77 -11.21
N GLU A 109 -3.08 4.68 -11.27
CA GLU A 109 -1.88 4.58 -12.12
C GLU A 109 -2.22 4.68 -13.60
N ILE A 110 -3.29 4.02 -14.05
CA ILE A 110 -3.82 4.17 -15.41
C ILE A 110 -4.23 5.61 -15.68
N PHE A 111 -4.90 6.26 -14.73
CA PHE A 111 -5.28 7.66 -14.83
C PHE A 111 -4.05 8.57 -14.98
N TYR A 112 -3.00 8.36 -14.16
CA TYR A 112 -1.75 9.11 -14.28
C TYR A 112 -1.08 8.91 -15.64
N LEU A 113 -1.04 7.69 -16.15
CA LEU A 113 -0.51 7.40 -17.49
C LEU A 113 -1.31 8.13 -18.60
N ILE A 114 -2.64 8.13 -18.52
CA ILE A 114 -3.48 8.84 -19.49
C ILE A 114 -3.22 10.34 -19.44
N MET A 115 -3.12 10.92 -18.23
CA MET A 115 -2.87 12.35 -18.03
C MET A 115 -1.45 12.78 -18.41
N SER A 116 -0.46 11.89 -18.27
CA SER A 116 0.94 12.16 -18.63
C SER A 116 1.25 11.90 -20.10
N ARG A 117 0.35 11.23 -20.83
CA ARG A 117 0.47 10.92 -22.26
C ARG A 117 0.88 12.13 -23.14
N PRO A 118 0.29 13.33 -23.01
CA PRO A 118 0.70 14.49 -23.82
C PRO A 118 2.12 15.00 -23.50
N TYR A 119 2.72 14.57 -22.38
CA TYR A 119 4.03 15.02 -21.92
C TYR A 119 5.12 13.95 -22.04
N MET A 120 4.79 12.76 -22.58
CA MET A 120 5.72 11.64 -22.74
C MET A 120 6.02 11.40 -24.21
N GLU A 121 7.20 11.80 -24.67
CA GLU A 121 7.62 11.72 -26.08
C GLU A 121 7.75 10.27 -26.61
N HIS A 122 7.88 9.26 -25.74
CA HIS A 122 8.12 7.86 -26.14
C HIS A 122 7.30 6.82 -25.33
N MET A 123 5.97 6.89 -25.42
CA MET A 123 5.09 5.82 -24.92
C MET A 123 5.06 4.63 -25.88
N THR A 124 5.86 3.60 -25.61
CA THR A 124 5.68 2.28 -26.22
C THR A 124 4.74 1.44 -25.36
N SER A 125 3.97 0.54 -25.98
CA SER A 125 3.09 -0.39 -25.27
C SER A 125 3.85 -1.24 -24.25
N GLU A 126 5.12 -1.56 -24.56
CA GLU A 126 6.02 -2.30 -23.68
C GLU A 126 6.39 -1.51 -22.41
N ASN A 127 6.72 -0.22 -22.54
CA ASN A 127 7.03 0.64 -21.39
C ASN A 127 5.81 0.83 -20.48
N ILE A 128 4.61 0.95 -21.07
CA ILE A 128 3.35 1.04 -20.32
C ILE A 128 3.08 -0.25 -19.56
N LEU A 129 3.18 -1.40 -20.24
CA LEU A 129 2.95 -2.71 -19.61
C LEU A 129 3.95 -2.95 -18.48
N ARG A 130 5.22 -2.58 -18.67
CA ARG A 130 6.28 -2.70 -17.69
C ARG A 130 6.05 -1.78 -16.48
N GLY A 131 5.64 -0.53 -16.70
CA GLY A 131 5.28 0.40 -15.64
C GLY A 131 4.11 -0.09 -14.77
N LEU A 132 3.04 -0.57 -15.42
CA LEU A 132 1.87 -1.13 -14.74
C LEU A 132 2.19 -2.42 -13.98
N SER A 133 3.06 -3.28 -14.53
CA SER A 133 3.47 -4.50 -13.82
C SER A 133 4.37 -4.20 -12.62
N TYR A 134 5.25 -3.20 -12.69
CA TYR A 134 5.98 -2.73 -11.51
C TYR A 134 5.04 -2.16 -10.44
N GLY A 135 4.07 -1.32 -10.82
CA GLY A 135 3.05 -0.79 -9.90
C GLY A 135 2.24 -1.90 -9.24
N PHE A 136 1.80 -2.90 -10.02
CA PHE A 136 1.09 -4.06 -9.49
C PHE A 136 1.90 -4.84 -8.45
N ILE A 137 3.18 -5.12 -8.73
CA ILE A 137 4.07 -5.80 -7.79
C ILE A 137 4.23 -4.98 -6.50
N GLN A 138 4.44 -3.66 -6.61
CA GLN A 138 4.53 -2.78 -5.44
C GLN A 138 3.27 -2.87 -4.57
N TRP A 139 2.08 -2.85 -5.18
CA TRP A 139 0.81 -2.94 -4.46
C TRP A 139 0.56 -4.30 -3.80
N ILE A 140 1.08 -5.39 -4.36
CA ILE A 140 1.07 -6.70 -3.70
C ILE A 140 1.88 -6.65 -2.40
N PHE A 141 3.10 -6.10 -2.44
CA PHE A 141 3.93 -5.96 -1.24
C PHE A 141 3.30 -5.04 -0.20
N VAL A 142 2.75 -3.91 -0.62
CA VAL A 142 2.00 -2.99 0.26
C VAL A 142 0.83 -3.71 0.92
N GLY A 143 0.02 -4.43 0.14
CA GLY A 143 -1.12 -5.19 0.64
C GLY A 143 -0.71 -6.24 1.67
N TRP A 144 0.39 -6.96 1.43
CA TRP A 144 0.92 -7.96 2.34
C TRP A 144 1.44 -7.36 3.66
N VAL A 145 2.22 -6.29 3.61
CA VAL A 145 2.72 -5.61 4.82
C VAL A 145 1.57 -5.04 5.65
N CYS A 146 0.60 -4.40 5.00
CA CYS A 146 -0.57 -3.86 5.68
C CYS A 146 -1.45 -4.98 6.28
N TRP A 147 -1.53 -6.15 5.61
CA TRP A 147 -2.22 -7.33 6.12
C TRP A 147 -1.61 -7.87 7.41
N ILE A 148 -0.27 -8.02 7.45
CA ILE A 148 0.46 -8.49 8.64
C ILE A 148 0.21 -7.56 9.83
N LEU A 149 0.28 -6.25 9.62
CA LEU A 149 0.06 -5.31 10.71
C LEU A 149 -1.39 -5.29 11.17
N ALA A 150 -2.35 -5.33 10.24
CA ALA A 150 -3.76 -5.34 10.59
C ALA A 150 -4.18 -6.61 11.34
N THR A 151 -3.62 -7.78 10.98
CA THR A 151 -3.80 -9.03 11.74
C THR A 151 -3.12 -8.98 13.11
N GLY A 152 -1.94 -8.35 13.21
CA GLY A 152 -1.28 -8.07 14.48
C GLY A 152 -2.14 -7.25 15.44
N PHE A 153 -2.88 -6.27 14.92
CA PHE A 153 -3.87 -5.48 15.67
C PHE A 153 -5.24 -6.16 15.83
N ARG A 154 -5.38 -7.42 15.39
CA ARG A 154 -6.63 -8.20 15.41
C ARG A 154 -7.81 -7.52 14.71
N LEU A 155 -7.52 -6.65 13.73
CA LEU A 155 -8.55 -5.95 12.94
C LEU A 155 -9.29 -6.91 11.99
N ASP A 156 -8.77 -8.12 11.80
CA ASP A 156 -9.36 -9.22 11.02
C ASP A 156 -10.54 -9.90 11.73
N LYS A 157 -10.67 -9.77 13.05
CA LYS A 157 -11.72 -10.46 13.83
C LYS A 157 -12.89 -9.53 14.18
N PRO A 158 -14.15 -9.97 13.97
CA PRO A 158 -15.30 -9.23 14.49
C PRO A 158 -15.32 -9.23 16.01
N VAL A 159 -15.97 -8.22 16.60
CA VAL A 159 -16.40 -8.29 18.00
C VAL A 159 -17.34 -9.48 18.07
N ASN A 160 -16.96 -10.50 18.83
CA ASN A 160 -17.92 -11.51 19.24
C ASN A 160 -18.88 -10.80 20.20
N ASP A 161 -20.15 -10.71 19.79
CA ASP A 161 -21.26 -10.47 20.73
C ASP A 161 -21.37 -11.65 21.70
#